data_AF-A0A1I0TM58-F1
#
_entry.id   AF-A0A1I0TM58-F1
#
_cell.length_a   1.000
_cell.length_b   1.000
_cell.length_c   1.000
_cell.angle_alpha   90.00
_cell.angle_beta   90.00
_cell.angle_gamma   90.00
#
_symmetry.space_group_name_H-M   'P 1'
#
loop_
_entity.id
_entity.type
_entity.pdbx_description
1 polymer ?
#
loop_
_entity_poly.entity_id
_entity_poly.type
_entity_poly.pdbx_seq_one_letter_code
_entity_poly.pdbx_strand_id
1 'polypeptide(L)'
;MKYKRIIVLLLLTLIISACSSNKEQSHQAHSSNGDLQEKTASADVLPTFLKGQSEEVRLVYQAAGKSTELLQWIPCYCGCAESAGHKSSMNCFVKKINKDGSVVWDDHGTRCGVCLQIAAESIKMKQEGKSIKEIRHYINEKYKEGYAKPTKTPMPL
;
A
#
# COMPACT_ATOMS: atom_id res chain seq x y z
N MET A 1 -28.79 -21.24 -62.17
CA MET A 1 -27.40 -21.71 -62.01
C MET A 1 -26.58 -20.63 -61.31
N LYS A 2 -26.23 -20.90 -60.05
CA LYS A 2 -25.06 -20.47 -59.26
C LYS A 2 -24.46 -19.08 -59.55
N TYR A 3 -24.85 -18.08 -58.76
CA TYR A 3 -24.08 -16.87 -58.49
C TYR A 3 -22.75 -17.25 -57.82
N LYS A 4 -21.65 -17.18 -58.58
CA LYS A 4 -20.28 -17.31 -58.06
C LYS A 4 -19.44 -16.24 -58.72
N ARG A 5 -19.05 -15.24 -57.92
CA ARG A 5 -17.69 -14.65 -57.81
C ARG A 5 -17.80 -13.33 -57.04
N ILE A 6 -17.90 -13.46 -55.73
CA ILE A 6 -17.45 -12.42 -54.80
C ILE A 6 -15.92 -12.48 -54.87
N ILE A 7 -15.29 -11.46 -55.49
CA ILE A 7 -13.84 -11.27 -55.43
C ILE A 7 -13.59 -9.93 -54.75
N VAL A 8 -12.96 -10.08 -53.59
CA VAL A 8 -12.46 -9.09 -52.65
C VAL A 8 -11.39 -8.22 -53.31
N LEU A 9 -11.48 -6.89 -53.14
CA LEU A 9 -10.31 -6.01 -53.05
C LEU A 9 -10.72 -4.63 -52.53
N LEU A 10 -10.68 -4.47 -51.21
CA LEU A 10 -10.73 -3.16 -50.55
C LEU A 10 -9.64 -3.15 -49.47
N LEU A 11 -8.40 -3.08 -49.94
CA LEU A 11 -7.20 -2.77 -49.19
C LEU A 11 -7.00 -1.25 -49.30
N LEU A 12 -7.49 -0.50 -48.31
CA LEU A 12 -6.90 0.81 -48.01
C LEU A 12 -6.65 0.89 -46.51
N THR A 13 -5.37 0.72 -46.21
CA THR A 13 -4.70 0.94 -44.93
C THR A 13 -4.91 2.37 -44.44
N LEU A 14 -5.51 2.52 -43.26
CA LEU A 14 -5.35 3.72 -42.43
C LEU A 14 -4.72 3.28 -41.11
N ILE A 15 -3.39 3.22 -41.14
CA ILE A 15 -2.54 3.11 -39.97
C ILE A 15 -2.50 4.50 -39.35
N ILE A 16 -3.44 4.82 -38.46
CA ILE A 16 -3.32 6.01 -37.62
C ILE A 16 -2.59 5.57 -36.35
N SER A 17 -1.27 5.66 -36.41
CA SER A 17 -0.42 5.70 -35.23
C SER A 17 -0.37 7.16 -34.77
N ALA A 18 -0.94 7.48 -33.61
CA ALA A 18 -0.73 8.76 -32.95
C ALA A 18 -0.96 8.64 -31.43
N CYS A 19 0.15 8.36 -30.75
CA CYS A 19 0.55 8.90 -29.44
C CYS A 19 -0.51 8.97 -28.33
N SER A 20 -0.66 7.89 -27.57
CA SER A 20 -1.06 8.04 -26.16
C SER A 20 0.19 8.38 -25.36
N SER A 21 0.15 9.54 -24.70
CA SER A 21 1.22 10.00 -23.81
C SER A 21 1.52 8.93 -22.76
N ASN A 22 2.79 8.55 -22.62
CA ASN A 22 3.29 7.83 -21.44
C ASN A 22 3.20 8.75 -20.21
N LYS A 23 1.99 9.07 -19.75
CA LYS A 23 1.76 9.28 -18.32
C LYS A 23 1.81 7.88 -17.76
N GLU A 24 2.79 7.58 -16.91
CA GLU A 24 2.66 6.47 -15.97
C GLU A 24 1.32 6.68 -15.26
N GLN A 25 0.31 5.95 -15.72
CA GLN A 25 -1.04 6.08 -15.23
C GLN A 25 -0.99 5.39 -13.87
N SER A 26 -0.90 6.19 -12.80
CA SER A 26 -1.03 5.67 -11.45
C SER A 26 -2.40 4.99 -11.39
N HIS A 27 -2.39 3.65 -11.42
CA HIS A 27 -3.60 2.86 -11.39
C HIS A 27 -4.11 2.90 -9.96
N GLN A 28 -4.99 3.86 -9.71
CA GLN A 28 -5.77 3.94 -8.48
C GLN A 28 -6.93 2.94 -8.54
N ALA A 29 -7.17 2.25 -7.44
CA ALA A 29 -8.27 1.31 -7.28
C ALA A 29 -8.83 1.44 -5.85
N HIS A 30 -10.12 1.17 -5.68
CA HIS A 30 -10.71 1.04 -4.35
C HIS A 30 -10.72 -0.42 -3.90
N SER A 31 -10.35 -0.69 -2.65
CA SER A 31 -10.59 -1.99 -2.03
C SER A 31 -12.01 -2.11 -1.51
N SER A 32 -12.41 -3.34 -1.17
CA SER A 32 -13.77 -3.67 -0.68
C SER A 32 -14.16 -2.94 0.61
N ASN A 33 -13.18 -2.46 1.38
CA ASN A 33 -13.34 -1.69 2.61
C ASN A 33 -13.43 -0.16 2.36
N GLY A 34 -13.34 0.29 1.10
CA GLY A 34 -13.37 1.71 0.71
C GLY A 34 -12.00 2.41 0.69
N ASP A 35 -10.91 1.74 1.04
CA ASP A 35 -9.57 2.33 0.95
C ASP A 35 -9.16 2.56 -0.51
N LEU A 36 -8.40 3.61 -0.74
CA LEU A 36 -7.79 3.94 -2.01
C LEU A 36 -6.40 3.31 -2.06
N GLN A 37 -6.18 2.49 -3.08
CA GLN A 37 -4.90 1.84 -3.34
C GLN A 37 -4.29 2.36 -4.63
N GLU A 38 -2.97 2.56 -4.62
CA GLU A 38 -2.23 3.06 -5.77
C GLU A 38 -0.92 2.29 -5.92
N LYS A 39 -0.59 1.88 -7.15
CA LYS A 39 0.69 1.24 -7.46
C LYS A 39 1.73 2.30 -7.87
N THR A 40 2.93 2.24 -7.29
CA THR A 40 4.10 3.01 -7.72
C THR A 40 5.30 2.10 -8.01
N ALA A 41 6.32 2.62 -8.71
CA ALA A 41 7.47 1.84 -9.15
C ALA A 41 8.33 1.27 -8.00
N SER A 42 8.41 1.96 -6.86
CA SER A 42 9.17 1.54 -5.69
C SER A 42 8.74 2.30 -4.42
N ALA A 43 9.31 1.94 -3.27
CA ALA A 43 9.10 2.64 -2.01
C ALA A 43 9.63 4.10 -2.00
N ASP A 44 10.48 4.48 -2.97
CA ASP A 44 10.97 5.85 -3.12
C ASP A 44 9.99 6.75 -3.88
N VAL A 45 9.03 6.17 -4.60
CA VAL A 45 7.99 6.89 -5.33
C VAL A 45 6.70 6.82 -4.51
N LEU A 46 6.35 7.93 -3.87
CA LEU A 46 5.12 8.04 -3.07
C LEU A 46 3.86 8.12 -3.95
N PRO A 47 2.72 7.54 -3.50
CA PRO A 47 1.48 7.56 -4.24
C PRO A 47 0.85 8.97 -4.27
N THR A 48 0.10 9.25 -5.32
CA THR A 48 -0.50 10.56 -5.56
C THR A 48 -1.61 10.92 -4.58
N PHE A 49 -2.25 9.96 -3.90
CA PHE A 49 -3.22 10.25 -2.83
C PHE A 49 -2.59 10.98 -1.62
N LEU A 50 -1.26 10.99 -1.51
CA LEU A 50 -0.55 11.76 -0.49
C LEU A 50 -0.38 13.25 -0.86
N LYS A 51 -0.74 13.65 -2.09
CA LYS A 51 -0.75 15.06 -2.49
C LYS A 51 -1.81 15.80 -1.67
N GLY A 52 -1.38 16.67 -0.77
CA GLY A 52 -2.25 17.44 0.14
C GLY A 52 -2.34 16.90 1.57
N GLN A 53 -1.73 15.74 1.85
CA GLN A 53 -1.53 15.29 3.23
C GLN A 53 -0.45 16.13 3.92
N SER A 54 -0.49 16.18 5.26
CA SER A 54 0.53 16.86 6.04
C SER A 54 1.92 16.27 5.80
N GLU A 55 2.96 17.07 6.01
CA GLU A 55 4.35 16.61 5.88
C GLU A 55 4.63 15.41 6.80
N GLU A 56 4.12 15.43 8.03
CA GLU A 56 4.24 14.32 8.97
C GLU A 56 3.66 13.01 8.41
N VAL A 57 2.43 13.04 7.87
CA VAL A 57 1.80 11.86 7.27
C VAL A 57 2.65 11.34 6.11
N ARG A 58 3.13 12.23 5.24
CA ARG A 58 3.97 11.86 4.09
C ARG A 58 5.28 11.21 4.52
N LEU A 59 5.93 11.74 5.56
CA LEU A 59 7.17 11.17 6.12
C LEU A 59 6.95 9.78 6.71
N VAL A 60 5.85 9.60 7.47
CA VAL A 60 5.50 8.28 8.01
C VAL A 60 5.21 7.28 6.89
N TYR A 61 4.48 7.68 5.84
CA TYR A 61 4.25 6.82 4.67
C TYR A 61 5.54 6.42 3.97
N GLN A 62 6.45 7.37 3.74
CA GLN A 62 7.75 7.08 3.14
C GLN A 62 8.55 6.10 3.99
N ALA A 63 8.61 6.33 5.30
CA ALA A 63 9.32 5.45 6.23
C ALA A 63 8.67 4.05 6.31
N ALA A 64 7.34 3.97 6.31
CA ALA A 64 6.59 2.72 6.34
C ALA A 64 6.82 1.88 5.08
N GLY A 65 6.83 2.51 3.90
CA GLY A 65 7.15 1.84 2.64
C GLY A 65 8.54 1.20 2.61
N LYS A 66 9.51 1.81 3.31
CA LYS A 66 10.88 1.31 3.45
C LYS A 66 11.07 0.32 4.61
N SER A 67 10.06 0.17 5.46
CA SER A 67 10.16 -0.62 6.70
C SER A 67 9.18 -1.79 6.73
N THR A 68 8.77 -2.28 5.57
CA THR A 68 7.78 -3.37 5.46
C THR A 68 8.25 -4.67 6.11
N GLU A 69 9.55 -4.97 6.07
CA GLU A 69 10.14 -6.13 6.77
C GLU A 69 9.96 -6.09 8.29
N LEU A 70 9.90 -4.89 8.88
CA LEU A 70 9.58 -4.66 10.28
C LEU A 70 8.06 -4.66 10.49
N LEU A 71 7.35 -3.77 9.80
CA LEU A 71 5.94 -3.47 10.07
C LEU A 71 5.00 -4.65 9.77
N GLN A 72 5.43 -5.63 8.98
CA GLN A 72 4.68 -6.87 8.79
C GLN A 72 4.53 -7.69 10.09
N TRP A 73 5.43 -7.49 11.07
CA TRP A 73 5.43 -8.16 12.37
C TRP A 73 4.82 -7.33 13.50
N ILE A 74 4.48 -6.06 13.21
CA ILE A 74 3.93 -5.13 14.19
C ILE A 74 2.40 -5.10 14.05
N PRO A 75 1.63 -5.26 15.14
CA PRO A 75 0.18 -5.18 15.09
C PRO A 75 -0.28 -3.72 14.96
N CYS A 76 -1.52 -3.51 14.54
CA CYS A 76 -2.21 -2.25 14.76
C CYS A 76 -3.36 -2.43 15.75
N TYR A 77 -3.56 -1.46 16.64
CA TYR A 77 -4.58 -1.46 17.70
C TYR A 77 -5.70 -0.43 17.45
N CYS A 78 -5.85 0.06 16.22
CA CYS A 78 -6.82 1.11 15.88
C CYS A 78 -8.29 0.63 15.78
N GLY A 79 -8.53 -0.68 15.75
CA GLY A 79 -9.88 -1.27 15.66
C GLY A 79 -10.38 -1.56 14.25
N CYS A 80 -9.63 -1.19 13.20
CA CYS A 80 -10.01 -1.44 11.81
C CYS A 80 -9.55 -2.79 11.26
N ALA A 81 -8.99 -3.68 12.10
CA ALA A 81 -8.37 -4.92 11.65
C ALA A 81 -9.29 -5.78 10.77
N GLU A 82 -10.50 -6.09 11.25
CA GLU A 82 -11.45 -6.95 10.53
C GLU A 82 -12.19 -6.20 9.42
N SER A 83 -12.63 -4.97 9.67
CA SER A 83 -13.36 -4.16 8.68
C SER A 83 -12.49 -3.77 7.48
N ALA A 84 -11.20 -3.50 7.69
CA ALA A 84 -10.25 -3.22 6.63
C ALA A 84 -9.53 -4.48 6.10
N GLY A 85 -9.63 -5.62 6.79
CA GLY A 85 -8.90 -6.83 6.43
C GLY A 85 -7.38 -6.71 6.59
N HIS A 86 -6.92 -5.86 7.52
CA HIS A 86 -5.50 -5.62 7.79
C HIS A 86 -4.91 -6.70 8.70
N LYS A 87 -3.74 -7.21 8.32
CA LYS A 87 -3.04 -8.27 9.06
C LYS A 87 -1.96 -7.74 10.00
N SER A 88 -1.48 -6.52 9.78
CA SER A 88 -0.44 -5.86 10.56
C SER A 88 -0.47 -4.35 10.33
N SER A 89 0.35 -3.61 11.08
CA SER A 89 0.59 -2.17 10.89
C SER A 89 1.04 -1.84 9.47
N MET A 90 1.80 -2.72 8.81
CA MET A 90 2.17 -2.56 7.40
C MET A 90 0.94 -2.33 6.51
N ASN A 91 -0.16 -3.07 6.72
CA ASN A 91 -1.31 -3.00 5.82
C ASN A 91 -2.07 -1.68 5.89
N CYS A 92 -1.86 -0.87 6.93
CA CYS A 92 -2.38 0.50 6.97
C CYS A 92 -1.74 1.42 5.93
N PHE A 93 -0.58 1.06 5.37
CA PHE A 93 0.22 1.90 4.46
C PHE A 93 0.50 1.22 3.13
N VAL A 94 0.75 -0.09 3.16
CA VAL A 94 1.16 -0.90 2.04
C VAL A 94 0.33 -2.17 2.00
N LYS A 95 -0.44 -2.32 0.93
CA LYS A 95 -1.19 -3.55 0.67
C LYS A 95 -0.26 -4.72 0.38
N LYS A 96 0.74 -4.50 -0.50
CA LYS A 96 1.76 -5.48 -0.86
C LYS A 96 2.96 -4.84 -1.56
N ILE A 97 4.09 -5.54 -1.48
CA ILE A 97 5.26 -5.33 -2.36
C ILE A 97 5.21 -6.43 -3.42
N ASN A 98 5.23 -6.06 -4.69
CA ASN A 98 5.26 -7.02 -5.79
C ASN A 98 6.70 -7.53 -6.01
N LYS A 99 6.84 -8.66 -6.72
CA LYS A 99 8.15 -9.28 -7.00
C LYS A 99 9.10 -8.38 -7.81
N ASP A 100 8.55 -7.44 -8.59
CA ASP A 100 9.30 -6.45 -9.36
C ASP A 100 9.76 -5.25 -8.51
N GLY A 101 9.52 -5.25 -7.19
CA GLY A 101 9.84 -4.15 -6.29
C GLY A 101 8.78 -3.04 -6.23
N SER A 102 7.77 -3.10 -7.11
CA SER A 102 6.69 -2.11 -7.11
C SER A 102 5.80 -2.22 -5.88
N VAL A 103 5.34 -1.08 -5.37
CA VAL A 103 4.57 -0.99 -4.13
C VAL A 103 3.11 -0.72 -4.47
N VAL A 104 2.21 -1.53 -3.91
CA VAL A 104 0.78 -1.19 -3.87
C VAL A 104 0.50 -0.58 -2.51
N TRP A 105 0.34 0.74 -2.49
CA TRP A 105 0.06 1.54 -1.31
C TRP A 105 -1.42 1.47 -0.94
N ASP A 106 -1.72 1.80 0.31
CA ASP A 106 -3.06 1.85 0.88
C ASP A 106 -3.22 3.16 1.68
N ASP A 107 -4.26 3.94 1.39
CA ASP A 107 -4.46 5.27 1.99
C ASP A 107 -5.01 5.24 3.42
N HIS A 108 -5.34 4.06 3.95
CA HIS A 108 -6.02 3.92 5.23
C HIS A 108 -5.30 4.64 6.39
N GLY A 109 -3.97 4.56 6.44
CA GLY A 109 -3.13 5.18 7.45
C GLY A 109 -3.26 6.71 7.50
N THR A 110 -3.67 7.37 6.41
CA THR A 110 -3.92 8.83 6.38
C THR A 110 -5.07 9.25 7.29
N ARG A 111 -5.95 8.31 7.69
CA ARG A 111 -7.20 8.58 8.40
C ARG A 111 -7.14 8.27 9.90
N CYS A 112 -6.00 7.81 10.42
CA CYS A 112 -5.90 7.31 11.79
C CYS A 112 -4.54 7.61 12.45
N GLY A 113 -4.56 8.44 13.50
CA GLY A 113 -3.38 8.77 14.29
C GLY A 113 -2.69 7.56 14.93
N VAL A 114 -3.47 6.55 15.39
CA VAL A 114 -2.91 5.31 15.98
C VAL A 114 -2.09 4.53 14.96
N CYS A 115 -2.54 4.45 13.71
CA CYS A 115 -1.77 3.80 12.64
C CYS A 115 -0.42 4.49 12.43
N LEU A 116 -0.44 5.83 12.34
CA LEU A 116 0.76 6.65 12.12
C LEU A 116 1.74 6.51 13.30
N GLN A 117 1.25 6.62 14.52
CA GLN A 117 2.06 6.57 15.73
C GLN A 117 2.73 5.20 15.90
N ILE A 118 1.99 4.10 15.76
CA ILE A 118 2.56 2.75 15.87
C ILE A 118 3.69 2.54 14.84
N ALA A 119 3.48 2.98 13.60
CA ALA A 119 4.49 2.86 12.55
C ALA A 119 5.73 3.71 12.87
N ALA A 120 5.54 4.99 13.19
CA ALA A 120 6.63 5.90 13.51
C ALA A 120 7.47 5.42 14.71
N GLU A 121 6.82 4.99 15.79
CA GLU A 121 7.50 4.48 16.99
C GLU A 121 8.26 3.20 16.70
N SER A 122 7.64 2.26 15.99
CA SER A 122 8.30 0.99 15.64
C SER A 122 9.55 1.23 14.79
N ILE A 123 9.45 2.10 13.79
CA ILE A 123 10.56 2.45 12.90
C ILE A 123 11.67 3.15 13.68
N LYS A 124 11.31 4.10 14.57
CA LYS A 124 12.28 4.78 15.43
C LYS A 124 13.04 3.79 16.30
N MET A 125 12.34 2.88 16.99
CA MET A 125 12.99 1.87 17.82
C MET A 125 13.90 0.94 16.99
N LYS A 126 13.52 0.64 15.74
CA LYS A 126 14.37 -0.14 14.84
C LYS A 126 15.65 0.60 14.47
N GLN A 127 15.55 1.91 14.23
CA GLN A 127 16.71 2.78 13.98
C GLN A 127 17.62 2.90 15.22
N GLU A 128 17.04 2.82 16.42
CA GLU A 128 17.77 2.75 17.70
C GLU A 128 18.40 1.36 17.97
N GLY A 129 18.32 0.43 17.02
CA GLY A 129 19.00 -0.87 17.09
C GLY A 129 18.21 -1.98 17.77
N LYS A 130 16.94 -1.76 18.14
CA LYS A 130 16.11 -2.81 18.73
C LYS A 130 15.81 -3.94 17.74
N SER A 131 15.73 -5.16 18.26
CA SER A 131 15.26 -6.31 17.49
C SER A 131 13.76 -6.19 17.20
N ILE A 132 13.28 -6.84 16.14
CA ILE A 132 11.85 -6.85 15.78
C ILE A 132 11.01 -7.43 16.94
N LYS A 133 11.53 -8.43 17.64
CA LYS A 133 10.86 -9.05 18.79
C LYS A 133 10.72 -8.08 19.96
N GLU A 134 11.77 -7.34 20.31
CA GLU A 134 11.69 -6.29 21.34
C GLU A 134 10.68 -5.20 20.97
N ILE A 135 10.68 -4.74 19.71
CA ILE A 135 9.73 -3.73 19.21
C ILE A 135 8.30 -4.26 19.30
N ARG A 136 8.08 -5.49 18.83
CA ARG A 136 6.77 -6.17 18.92
C ARG A 136 6.28 -6.26 20.36
N HIS A 137 7.13 -6.64 21.31
CA HIS A 137 6.74 -6.69 22.72
C HIS A 137 6.43 -5.31 23.28
N TYR A 138 7.24 -4.29 22.97
CA TYR A 138 6.98 -2.92 23.41
C TYR A 138 5.63 -2.40 22.89
N ILE A 139 5.34 -2.57 21.60
CA ILE A 139 4.07 -2.15 21.01
C ILE A 139 2.90 -2.90 21.66
N ASN A 140 3.05 -4.19 21.95
CA ASN A 140 2.00 -4.93 22.66
C ASN A 140 1.73 -4.36 24.04
N GLU A 141 2.77 -4.15 24.84
CA GLU A 141 2.62 -3.65 26.20
C GLU A 141 2.08 -2.23 26.25
N LYS A 142 2.47 -1.38 25.29
CA LYS A 142 2.00 0.00 25.23
C LYS A 142 0.54 0.13 24.80
N TYR A 143 0.08 -0.72 23.88
CA TYR A 143 -1.24 -0.60 23.27
C TYR A 143 -2.25 -1.68 23.73
N LYS A 144 -1.91 -2.57 24.67
CA LYS A 144 -2.82 -3.63 25.16
C LYS A 144 -4.03 -3.11 25.95
N GLU A 145 -3.91 -1.95 26.59
CA GLU A 145 -4.95 -1.36 27.45
C GLU A 145 -5.48 -0.06 26.84
N GLY A 146 -6.81 0.11 26.82
CA GLY A 146 -7.45 1.32 26.28
C GLY A 146 -7.56 1.38 24.75
N TYR A 147 -7.04 0.40 24.02
CA TYR A 147 -7.16 0.30 22.56
C TYR A 147 -7.94 -0.95 22.13
N ALA A 148 -8.27 -1.02 20.84
CA ALA A 148 -9.01 -2.13 20.27
C ALA A 148 -8.15 -3.40 20.16
N LYS A 149 -8.81 -4.53 19.90
CA LYS A 149 -8.12 -5.80 19.63
C LYS A 149 -7.12 -5.65 18.48
N PRO A 150 -5.87 -6.14 18.62
CA PRO A 150 -4.87 -5.98 17.57
C PRO A 150 -5.22 -6.77 16.31
N THR A 151 -4.65 -6.34 15.18
CA THR A 151 -4.55 -7.17 13.98
C THR A 151 -3.95 -8.55 14.30
N LYS A 152 -4.37 -9.59 13.55
CA LYS A 152 -3.89 -10.98 13.71
C LYS A 152 -2.48 -11.16 13.14
N THR A 153 -1.52 -10.44 13.75
CA THR A 153 -0.12 -10.40 13.32
C THR A 153 0.66 -11.50 14.02
N PRO A 154 1.36 -12.39 13.30
CA PRO A 154 2.19 -13.41 13.92
C PRO A 154 3.35 -12.78 14.71
N MET A 155 3.91 -13.54 15.66
CA MET A 155 5.16 -13.15 16.30
C MET A 155 6.32 -13.35 15.32
N PRO A 156 7.33 -12.45 15.31
CA PRO A 156 8.57 -12.68 14.57
C PRO A 156 9.27 -13.93 15.11
N LEU A 157 9.86 -14.72 14.21
CA LEU A 157 10.66 -15.90 14.54
C LEU A 157 11.94 -15.51 15.30
#